data_AF-A0A5N5X555-F1
#
_entry.id   AF-A0A5N5X555-F1
#
_cell.length_a   1.000
_cell.length_b   1.000
_cell.length_c   1.000
_cell.angle_alpha   90.00
_cell.angle_beta   90.00
_cell.angle_gamma   90.00
#
_symmetry.space_group_name_H-M   'P 1'
#
loop_
_entity.id
_entity.type
_entity.pdbx_description
1 polymer ?
#
loop_
_entity_poly.entity_id
_entity_poly.type
_entity_poly.pdbx_seq_one_letter_code
_entity_poly.pdbx_strand_id
1 'polypeptide(L)'
;MKLASYNALAMHQSLILFYCCRVHNINAIILQETVKKAMRFIEQACGSNEREEHNASLLWPCFIAAGEALGRTVQDCLLRWLRGMVDRTAVESFAVAADVVQSVWRARQETGNFTLGWFDVLGHYRCPIILV
;
A
#
# COMPACT_ATOMS: atom_id res chain seq x y z
N MET A 1 -29.06 0.81 -3.79
CA MET A 1 -27.97 0.86 -4.79
C MET A 1 -26.67 0.63 -4.05
N LYS A 2 -26.13 -0.59 -4.21
CA LYS A 2 -24.87 -1.17 -3.74
C LYS A 2 -23.96 -0.27 -2.87
N LEU A 3 -23.84 -0.57 -1.57
CA LEU A 3 -22.57 -0.36 -0.88
C LEU A 3 -21.56 -1.22 -1.64
N ALA A 4 -20.76 -0.61 -2.51
CA ALA A 4 -19.52 -1.25 -2.89
C ALA A 4 -18.76 -1.49 -1.58
N SER A 5 -18.46 -2.76 -1.24
CA SER A 5 -17.61 -3.08 -0.09
C SER A 5 -16.38 -2.18 -0.16
N TYR A 6 -16.08 -1.42 0.89
CA TYR A 6 -14.94 -0.48 0.88
C TYR A 6 -13.62 -1.19 0.51
N ASN A 7 -13.52 -2.50 0.78
CA ASN A 7 -12.45 -3.38 0.29
C ASN A 7 -12.32 -3.33 -1.24
N ALA A 8 -13.42 -3.39 -1.99
CA ALA A 8 -13.42 -3.29 -3.45
C ALA A 8 -13.01 -1.89 -3.94
N LEU A 9 -13.36 -0.83 -3.22
CA LEU A 9 -12.93 0.54 -3.55
C LEU A 9 -11.44 0.74 -3.27
N ALA A 10 -10.93 0.22 -2.16
CA ALA A 10 -9.50 0.19 -1.85
C ALA A 10 -8.72 -0.62 -2.91
N MET A 11 -9.24 -1.77 -3.30
CA MET A 11 -8.68 -2.59 -4.39
C MET A 11 -8.68 -1.84 -5.72
N HIS A 12 -9.76 -1.15 -6.05
CA HIS A 12 -9.85 -0.37 -7.28
C HIS A 12 -8.80 0.77 -7.31
N GLN A 13 -8.63 1.53 -6.23
CA GLN A 13 -7.62 2.60 -6.19
C GLN A 13 -6.20 2.05 -6.28
N SER A 14 -5.90 0.93 -5.61
CA SER A 14 -4.58 0.30 -5.68
C SER A 14 -4.28 -0.29 -7.06
N LEU A 15 -5.27 -0.81 -7.77
CA LEU A 15 -5.10 -1.23 -9.17
C LEU A 15 -4.74 -0.05 -10.09
N ILE A 16 -5.35 1.13 -9.89
CA ILE A 16 -4.98 2.34 -10.63
C ILE A 16 -3.52 2.71 -10.35
N LEU A 17 -3.11 2.75 -9.09
CA LEU A 17 -1.73 3.04 -8.70
C LEU A 17 -0.75 2.04 -9.33
N PHE A 18 -1.05 0.75 -9.21
CA PHE A 18 -0.23 -0.32 -9.78
C PHE A 18 -0.09 -0.16 -11.29
N TYR A 19 -1.20 0.07 -12.00
CA TYR A 19 -1.18 0.25 -13.45
C TYR A 19 -0.38 1.49 -13.88
N CYS A 20 -0.59 2.64 -13.22
CA CYS A 20 0.12 3.87 -13.53
C CYS A 20 1.64 3.75 -13.28
N CYS A 21 2.05 3.20 -12.14
CA CYS A 21 3.47 3.07 -11.82
C CYS A 21 4.15 1.96 -12.61
N ARG A 22 3.47 0.84 -12.90
CA ARG A 22 4.11 -0.33 -13.52
C ARG A 22 4.03 -0.35 -15.03
N VAL A 23 2.91 0.05 -15.60
CA VAL A 23 2.71 -0.03 -17.06
C VAL A 23 3.16 1.26 -17.73
N HIS A 24 2.94 2.41 -17.09
CA HIS A 24 3.22 3.73 -17.69
C HIS A 24 4.43 4.44 -17.10
N ASN A 25 5.10 3.86 -16.10
CA ASN A 25 6.24 4.46 -15.38
C ASN A 25 5.96 5.92 -14.96
N ILE A 26 4.72 6.19 -14.54
CA ILE A 26 4.27 7.52 -14.16
C ILE A 26 4.95 7.94 -12.86
N ASN A 27 5.40 9.19 -12.80
CA ASN A 27 6.00 9.76 -11.59
C ASN A 27 4.99 9.79 -10.43
N ALA A 28 5.40 9.27 -9.25
CA ALA A 28 4.57 9.19 -8.05
C ALA A 28 3.93 10.53 -7.63
N ILE A 29 4.51 11.67 -8.01
CA ILE A 29 3.99 13.01 -7.70
C ILE A 29 2.52 13.16 -8.13
N ILE A 30 2.14 12.66 -9.31
CA ILE A 30 0.77 12.86 -9.81
C ILE A 30 -0.23 11.86 -9.20
N LEU A 31 0.24 10.86 -8.48
CA LEU A 31 -0.57 9.78 -7.91
C LEU A 31 -0.98 10.03 -6.46
N GLN A 32 -0.53 11.11 -5.84
CA GLN A 32 -0.75 11.36 -4.40
C GLN A 32 -2.23 11.48 -4.03
N GLU A 33 -3.09 12.01 -4.90
CA GLU A 33 -4.53 12.04 -4.65
C GLU A 33 -5.16 10.65 -4.67
N THR A 34 -4.68 9.76 -5.55
CA THR A 34 -5.10 8.35 -5.60
C THR A 34 -4.63 7.61 -4.36
N VAL A 35 -3.40 7.87 -3.87
CA VAL A 35 -2.89 7.33 -2.60
C VAL A 35 -3.79 7.74 -1.42
N LYS A 36 -4.15 9.02 -1.31
CA LYS A 36 -5.07 9.50 -0.26
C LYS A 36 -6.46 8.88 -0.35
N LYS A 37 -6.98 8.64 -1.55
CA LYS A 37 -8.25 7.92 -1.76
C LYS A 37 -8.15 6.46 -1.31
N ALA A 38 -7.08 5.76 -1.70
CA ALA A 38 -6.83 4.38 -1.29
C ALA A 38 -6.79 4.27 0.24
N MET A 39 -6.02 5.14 0.90
CA MET A 39 -5.92 5.18 2.36
C MET A 39 -7.29 5.39 3.03
N ARG A 40 -8.09 6.35 2.58
CA ARG A 40 -9.44 6.56 3.12
C ARG A 40 -10.34 5.32 2.99
N PHE A 41 -10.30 4.64 1.84
CA PHE A 41 -11.09 3.41 1.65
C PHE A 41 -10.56 2.25 2.49
N ILE A 42 -9.25 2.16 2.72
CA ILE A 42 -8.65 1.16 3.63
C ILE A 42 -9.14 1.38 5.07
N GLU A 43 -9.15 2.62 5.55
CA GLU A 43 -9.65 2.96 6.89
C GLU A 43 -11.15 2.64 7.03
N GLN A 44 -11.95 3.02 6.03
CA GLN A 44 -13.39 2.72 6.01
C GLN A 44 -13.66 1.22 5.94
N ALA A 45 -12.91 0.47 5.13
CA ALA A 45 -13.02 -0.98 5.05
C ALA A 45 -12.69 -1.63 6.38
N CYS A 46 -11.58 -1.22 7.01
CA CYS A 46 -11.14 -1.73 8.29
C CYS A 46 -12.15 -1.49 9.41
N GLY A 47 -12.83 -0.33 9.42
CA GLY A 47 -13.90 -0.03 10.38
C GLY A 47 -15.24 -0.71 10.07
N SER A 48 -15.46 -1.16 8.82
CA SER A 48 -16.69 -1.83 8.39
C SER A 48 -16.62 -3.37 8.46
N ASN A 49 -15.42 -3.93 8.49
CA ASN A 49 -15.23 -5.38 8.51
C ASN A 49 -15.59 -5.93 9.90
N GLU A 50 -16.52 -6.89 9.96
CA GLU A 50 -17.01 -7.46 11.23
C GLU A 50 -15.98 -8.33 11.95
N ARG A 51 -14.96 -8.81 11.23
CA ARG A 51 -13.90 -9.66 11.77
C ARG A 51 -12.55 -9.17 11.28
N GLU A 52 -11.57 -9.22 12.17
CA GLU A 52 -10.20 -8.78 11.90
C GLU A 52 -9.56 -9.55 10.73
N GLU A 53 -9.85 -10.84 10.60
CA GLU A 53 -9.35 -11.69 9.51
C GLU A 53 -9.68 -11.15 8.10
N HIS A 54 -10.81 -10.46 7.94
CA HIS A 54 -11.19 -9.87 6.65
C HIS A 54 -10.27 -8.72 6.22
N ASN A 55 -9.58 -8.08 7.18
CA ASN A 55 -8.63 -7.01 6.91
C ASN A 55 -7.36 -7.53 6.22
N ALA A 56 -7.09 -8.84 6.21
CA ALA A 56 -6.00 -9.43 5.43
C ALA A 56 -6.10 -9.09 3.94
N SER A 57 -7.32 -8.96 3.40
CA SER A 57 -7.56 -8.55 2.00
C SER A 57 -7.10 -7.12 1.68
N LEU A 58 -6.94 -6.27 2.70
CA LEU A 58 -6.49 -4.88 2.55
C LEU A 58 -4.96 -4.75 2.53
N LEU A 59 -4.22 -5.83 2.81
CA LEU A 59 -2.76 -5.85 2.80
C LEU A 59 -2.19 -5.38 1.47
N TRP A 60 -2.63 -5.98 0.36
CA TRP A 60 -2.13 -5.63 -0.97
C TRP A 60 -2.50 -4.18 -1.36
N PRO A 61 -3.75 -3.72 -1.21
CA PRO A 61 -4.10 -2.32 -1.43
C PRO A 61 -3.26 -1.33 -0.62
N CYS A 62 -3.04 -1.61 0.67
CA CYS A 62 -2.24 -0.75 1.53
C CYS A 62 -0.76 -0.75 1.13
N PHE A 63 -0.21 -1.91 0.78
CA PHE A 63 1.17 -2.03 0.31
C PHE A 63 1.41 -1.18 -0.95
N ILE A 64 0.52 -1.27 -1.94
CA ILE A 64 0.63 -0.46 -3.16
C ILE A 64 0.50 1.04 -2.86
N ALA A 65 -0.49 1.43 -2.06
CA ALA A 65 -0.67 2.83 -1.67
C ALA A 65 0.54 3.39 -0.91
N ALA A 66 1.10 2.60 0.01
CA ALA A 66 2.28 2.96 0.78
C ALA A 66 3.53 3.07 -0.10
N GLY A 67 3.73 2.13 -1.03
CA GLY A 67 4.84 2.18 -1.98
C GLY A 67 4.86 3.47 -2.80
N GLU A 68 3.70 4.04 -3.13
CA GLU A 68 3.59 5.26 -3.92
C GLU A 68 3.42 6.55 -3.10
N ALA A 69 3.37 6.47 -1.78
CA ALA A 69 3.25 7.64 -0.92
C ALA A 69 4.56 8.45 -0.88
N LEU A 70 4.46 9.77 -1.04
CA LEU A 70 5.61 10.70 -0.97
C LEU A 70 5.62 11.56 0.29
N GLY A 71 4.45 11.99 0.76
CA GLY A 71 4.34 12.86 1.92
C GLY A 71 4.54 12.10 3.24
N ARG A 72 5.43 12.60 4.11
CA ARG A 72 5.74 11.96 5.42
C ARG A 72 4.48 11.65 6.23
N THR A 73 3.53 12.58 6.30
CA THR A 73 2.26 12.36 7.04
C THR A 73 1.48 11.14 6.53
N VAL A 74 1.42 10.94 5.21
CA VAL A 74 0.71 9.80 4.61
C VAL A 74 1.52 8.51 4.77
N GLN A 75 2.85 8.60 4.59
CA GLN A 75 3.76 7.48 4.84
C GLN A 75 3.63 6.98 6.29
N ASP A 76 3.70 7.87 7.27
CA ASP A 76 3.59 7.54 8.70
C ASP A 76 2.22 6.93 9.04
N CYS A 77 1.15 7.39 8.39
CA CYS A 77 -0.17 6.82 8.63
C CYS A 77 -0.29 5.40 8.06
N LEU A 78 0.14 5.19 6.81
CA LEU A 78 0.12 3.87 6.17
C LEU A 78 1.07 2.89 6.87
N LEU A 79 2.23 3.36 7.33
CA LEU A 79 3.17 2.54 8.08
C LEU A 79 2.59 2.10 9.43
N ARG A 80 1.99 3.03 10.18
CA ARG A 80 1.31 2.69 11.43
C ARG A 80 0.17 1.71 11.20
N TRP A 81 -0.58 1.88 10.12
CA TRP A 81 -1.65 0.97 9.76
C TRP A 81 -1.10 -0.45 9.49
N LEU A 82 -0.09 -0.59 8.63
CA LEU A 82 0.54 -1.89 8.33
C LEU A 82 1.09 -2.56 9.60
N ARG A 83 1.83 -1.83 10.44
CA ARG A 83 2.39 -2.37 11.69
C ARG A 83 1.29 -2.80 12.66
N GLY A 84 0.27 -1.97 12.87
CA GLY A 84 -0.83 -2.28 13.79
C GLY A 84 -1.72 -3.45 13.34
N MET A 85 -1.74 -3.77 12.04
CA MET A 85 -2.46 -4.93 11.51
C MET A 85 -1.82 -6.26 11.92
N VAL A 86 -0.51 -6.29 12.18
CA VAL A 86 0.19 -7.50 12.68
C VAL A 86 -0.39 -7.91 14.03
N ASP A 87 -0.56 -6.96 14.95
CA ASP A 87 -1.09 -7.21 16.29
C ASP A 87 -2.56 -7.68 16.26
N ARG A 88 -3.32 -7.23 15.25
CA ARG A 88 -4.76 -7.52 15.13
C ARG A 88 -5.07 -8.82 14.39
N THR A 89 -4.21 -9.24 13.48
CA THR A 89 -4.47 -10.38 12.57
C THR A 89 -3.49 -11.53 12.70
N ALA A 90 -2.36 -11.34 13.39
CA ALA A 90 -1.23 -12.26 13.44
C ALA A 90 -0.64 -12.63 12.06
N VAL A 91 -0.94 -11.85 11.01
CA VAL A 91 -0.40 -12.05 9.67
C VAL A 91 0.92 -11.30 9.54
N GLU A 92 2.05 -12.02 9.62
CA GLU A 92 3.40 -11.43 9.54
C GLU A 92 3.67 -10.67 8.24
N SER A 93 2.97 -11.02 7.17
CA SER A 93 3.11 -10.37 5.87
C SER A 93 2.83 -8.86 5.90
N PHE A 94 2.07 -8.35 6.87
CA PHE A 94 1.93 -6.91 7.09
C PHE A 94 3.24 -6.25 7.55
N ALA A 95 4.03 -6.91 8.41
CA ALA A 95 5.34 -6.42 8.84
C ALA A 95 6.33 -6.41 7.67
N VAL A 96 6.34 -7.47 6.87
CA VAL A 96 7.19 -7.57 5.67
C VAL A 96 6.83 -6.46 4.69
N ALA A 97 5.54 -6.21 4.44
CA ALA A 97 5.08 -5.12 3.59
C ALA A 97 5.58 -3.76 4.11
N ALA A 98 5.51 -3.52 5.42
CA ALA A 98 6.01 -2.30 6.06
C ALA A 98 7.52 -2.10 5.83
N ASP A 99 8.33 -3.15 6.03
CA ASP A 99 9.78 -3.08 5.83
C ASP A 99 10.16 -2.77 4.37
N VAL A 100 9.43 -3.37 3.43
CA VAL A 100 9.64 -3.14 2.00
C VAL A 100 9.32 -1.69 1.63
N VAL A 101 8.16 -1.16 2.02
CA VAL A 101 7.79 0.22 1.66
C VAL A 101 8.72 1.26 2.31
N GLN A 102 9.18 1.01 3.55
CA GLN A 102 10.21 1.85 4.17
C GLN A 102 11.53 1.82 3.41
N SER A 103 11.90 0.68 2.83
CA SER A 103 13.10 0.56 2.00
C SER A 103 12.96 1.34 0.69
N VAL A 104 11.77 1.31 0.07
CA VAL A 104 11.44 2.14 -1.10
C VAL A 104 11.56 3.62 -0.79
N TRP A 105 10.99 4.07 0.32
CA TRP A 105 11.06 5.48 0.72
C TRP A 105 12.50 5.94 0.96
N ARG A 106 13.32 5.11 1.62
CA ARG A 106 14.75 5.39 1.82
C ARG A 106 15.50 5.50 0.49
N ALA A 107 15.34 4.52 -0.39
CA ALA A 107 16.00 4.54 -1.70
C ALA A 107 15.61 5.77 -2.54
N ARG A 108 14.33 6.18 -2.52
CA ARG A 108 13.87 7.40 -3.19
C ARG A 108 14.49 8.66 -2.59
N GLN A 109 14.61 8.74 -1.26
CA GLN A 109 15.24 9.89 -0.59
C GLN A 109 16.73 9.98 -0.88
N GLU A 110 17.45 8.86 -0.89
CA GLU A 110 18.90 8.81 -1.13
C GLU A 110 19.25 9.14 -2.59
N THR A 111 18.45 8.67 -3.55
CA THR A 111 18.73 8.85 -4.98
C THR A 111 18.07 10.09 -5.60
N GLY A 112 17.07 10.66 -4.93
CA GLY A 112 16.19 11.69 -5.51
C GLY A 112 15.29 11.16 -6.65
N ASN A 113 15.30 9.86 -6.92
CA ASN A 113 14.52 9.26 -8.00
C ASN A 113 13.18 8.71 -7.49
N PHE A 114 12.11 9.47 -7.71
CA PHE A 114 10.75 9.11 -7.32
C PHE A 114 10.03 8.13 -8.26
N THR A 115 10.68 7.67 -9.34
CA THR A 115 10.14 6.58 -10.18
C THR A 115 10.50 5.20 -9.64
N LEU A 116 11.43 5.10 -8.67
CA LEU A 116 11.83 3.81 -8.09
C LEU A 116 10.64 3.16 -7.40
N GLY A 117 10.27 1.96 -7.85
CA GLY A 117 9.27 1.13 -7.21
C GLY A 117 9.91 0.05 -6.34
N TRP A 118 9.06 -0.72 -5.64
CA TRP A 118 9.51 -1.83 -4.82
C TRP A 118 10.19 -2.97 -5.60
N PHE A 119 9.93 -3.11 -6.92
CA PHE A 119 10.64 -4.12 -7.74
C PHE A 119 12.10 -3.70 -7.95
N ASP A 120 12.36 -2.40 -8.13
CA ASP A 120 13.69 -1.88 -8.34
C ASP A 120 14.55 -2.00 -7.08
N VAL A 121 13.92 -1.84 -5.91
CA VAL A 121 14.58 -1.90 -4.60
C VAL A 121 14.82 -3.34 -4.13
N LEU A 122 13.91 -4.28 -4.43
CA LEU A 122 14.04 -5.68 -4.02
C LEU A 122 14.75 -6.58 -5.06
N GLY A 123 14.92 -6.11 -6.29
CA GLY A 123 15.50 -6.88 -7.39
C GLY A 123 14.64 -8.08 -7.82
N HIS A 124 15.24 -9.00 -8.59
CA HIS A 124 14.54 -10.17 -9.17
C HIS A 124 14.14 -11.27 -8.16
N TYR A 125 14.63 -11.22 -6.91
CA TYR A 125 14.57 -12.36 -5.99
C TYR A 125 13.46 -12.32 -4.94
N ARG A 126 12.67 -11.25 -4.86
CA ARG A 126 11.57 -11.16 -3.90
C ARG A 126 10.40 -10.47 -4.55
N CYS A 127 9.58 -11.26 -5.23
CA CYS A 127 8.22 -10.87 -5.55
C CYS A 127 7.39 -11.18 -4.30
N PRO A 128 7.08 -10.22 -3.41
CA PRO A 128 6.07 -10.46 -2.41
C PRO A 128 4.76 -10.24 -3.16
N ILE A 129 4.37 -11.18 -4.02
CA ILE A 129 2.95 -11.49 -4.09
C ILE A 129 2.73 -12.12 -2.73
N ILE A 130 2.35 -11.28 -1.79
CA ILE A 130 2.13 -11.62 -0.41
C ILE A 130 1.11 -12.76 -0.43
N LEU A 131 1.63 -13.98 -0.29
CA LEU A 131 0.85 -15.18 -0.08
C LEU A 131 0.24 -15.00 1.30
N VAL A 132 -1.03 -14.59 1.31
CA VAL A 132 -1.94 -14.85 2.44
C VAL A 132 -2.23 -16.34 2.42
#